data_AF-A0A967K3L1-F1
#
_entry.id   AF-A0A967K3L1-F1
#
_cell.length_a   1.000
_cell.length_b   1.000
_cell.length_c   1.000
_cell.angle_alpha   90.00
_cell.angle_beta   90.00
_cell.angle_gamma   90.00
#
_symmetry.space_group_name_H-M   'P 1'
#
loop_
_entity.id
_entity.type
_entity.pdbx_description
1 polymer ?
#
loop_
_entity_poly.entity_id
_entity_poly.type
_entity_poly.pdbx_seq_one_letter_code
_entity_poly.pdbx_strand_id
1 'polypeptide(L)'
;LQVGKYEDTIKKLEAEVKAKFKSVTAAFASDDIKVARDVMGEHRSITKQCDIILNELVSKPYTEIGSNDAVALGLFVRYLKRVSAHLTNIVSSIVNPFDKIGFKPDEEESQK
;
A
#
# COMPACT_ATOMS: atom_id res chain seq x y z
N LEU A 1 20.33 -9.47 -2.03
CA LEU A 1 19.76 -8.32 -2.75
C LEU A 1 20.62 -7.11 -2.43
N GLN A 2 21.51 -6.74 -3.35
CA GLN A 2 22.16 -5.43 -3.29
C GLN A 2 21.30 -4.46 -4.07
N VAL A 3 20.63 -3.55 -3.36
CA VAL A 3 19.61 -2.65 -3.93
C VAL A 3 20.12 -1.20 -4.08
N GLY A 4 21.43 -0.98 -3.85
CA GLY A 4 22.10 0.30 -4.05
C GLY A 4 21.38 1.45 -3.34
N LYS A 5 21.16 2.54 -4.09
CA LYS A 5 20.49 3.76 -3.61
C LYS A 5 19.05 3.57 -3.08
N TYR A 6 18.42 2.41 -3.32
CA TYR A 6 17.02 2.17 -2.94
C TYR A 6 16.85 1.60 -1.52
N GLU A 7 17.94 1.19 -0.84
CA GLU A 7 17.92 0.51 0.45
C GLU A 7 17.00 1.20 1.48
N ASP A 8 17.20 2.49 1.71
CA ASP A 8 16.42 3.24 2.71
C ASP A 8 14.95 3.39 2.32
N THR A 9 14.69 3.61 1.03
CA THR A 9 13.32 3.70 0.51
C THR A 9 12.58 2.38 0.66
N ILE A 10 13.26 1.25 0.42
CA ILE A 10 12.69 -0.08 0.54
C ILE A 10 12.39 -0.40 2.01
N LYS A 11 13.34 -0.14 2.92
CA LYS A 11 13.10 -0.31 4.36
C LYS A 11 11.91 0.50 4.86
N LYS A 12 11.78 1.73 4.38
CA LYS A 12 10.63 2.58 4.68
C LYS A 12 9.33 1.99 4.14
N LEU A 13 9.31 1.55 2.87
CA LEU A 13 8.16 0.91 2.25
C LEU A 13 7.73 -0.37 2.99
N GLU A 14 8.68 -1.21 3.40
CA GLU A 14 8.41 -2.40 4.21
C GLU A 14 7.76 -2.03 5.54
N ALA A 15 8.30 -1.03 6.23
CA ALA A 15 7.76 -0.55 7.50
C ALA A 15 6.33 0.00 7.32
N GLU A 16 6.08 0.79 6.27
CA GLU A 16 4.76 1.33 5.93
C GLU A 16 3.76 0.22 5.63
N VAL A 17 4.12 -0.77 4.80
CA VAL A 17 3.24 -1.91 4.49
C VAL A 17 2.96 -2.75 5.73
N LYS A 18 3.96 -2.96 6.59
CA LYS A 18 3.81 -3.71 7.86
C LYS A 18 2.93 -2.97 8.86
N ALA A 19 3.08 -1.64 8.97
CA ALA A 19 2.23 -0.81 9.81
C ALA A 19 0.78 -0.84 9.30
N LYS A 20 0.58 -0.67 8.00
CA LYS A 20 -0.73 -0.77 7.35
C LYS A 20 -1.41 -2.12 7.60
N PHE A 21 -0.66 -3.22 7.56
CA PHE A 21 -1.19 -4.54 7.88
C PHE A 21 -1.80 -4.58 9.29
N LYS A 22 -1.08 -4.05 10.28
CA LYS A 22 -1.57 -3.95 11.68
C LYS A 22 -2.82 -3.08 11.77
N SER A 23 -2.84 -1.93 11.10
CA SER A 23 -3.98 -1.02 11.09
C SER A 23 -5.23 -1.67 10.47
N VAL A 24 -5.08 -2.43 9.38
CA VAL A 24 -6.19 -3.19 8.79
C VAL A 24 -6.71 -4.25 9.76
N THR A 25 -5.84 -5.02 10.39
CA THR A 25 -6.27 -6.03 11.38
C THR A 25 -7.03 -5.40 12.54
N ALA A 26 -6.57 -4.26 13.05
CA ALA A 26 -7.24 -3.52 14.11
C ALA A 26 -8.60 -2.99 13.65
N ALA A 27 -8.65 -2.28 12.51
CA ALA A 27 -9.88 -1.71 11.96
C ALA A 27 -10.94 -2.79 11.68
N PHE A 28 -10.52 -3.95 11.17
CA PHE A 28 -11.43 -5.06 10.89
C PHE A 28 -11.97 -5.71 12.16
N ALA A 29 -11.18 -5.77 13.24
CA ALA A 29 -11.63 -6.33 14.51
C ALA A 29 -12.59 -5.40 15.28
N SER A 30 -12.47 -4.08 15.08
CA SER A 30 -13.25 -3.06 15.81
C SER A 30 -14.28 -2.33 14.96
N ASP A 31 -14.44 -2.70 13.69
CA ASP A 31 -15.30 -2.03 12.70
C ASP A 31 -15.09 -0.50 12.63
N ASP A 32 -13.83 -0.05 12.82
CA ASP A 32 -13.50 1.37 12.94
C ASP A 32 -13.38 2.03 11.55
N ILE A 33 -14.44 2.73 11.15
CA ILE A 33 -14.56 3.43 9.87
C ILE A 33 -13.48 4.53 9.72
N LYS A 34 -13.08 5.20 10.82
CA LYS A 34 -12.10 6.28 10.76
C LYS A 34 -10.72 5.71 10.44
N VAL A 35 -10.29 4.67 11.15
CA VAL A 35 -9.03 3.97 10.88
C VAL A 35 -9.05 3.37 9.48
N ALA A 36 -10.19 2.83 9.03
CA ALA A 36 -10.33 2.33 7.67
C ALA A 36 -10.09 3.42 6.60
N ARG A 37 -10.65 4.61 6.77
CA ARG A 37 -10.42 5.75 5.86
C ARG A 37 -8.97 6.21 5.84
N ASP A 38 -8.32 6.30 7.00
CA ASP A 38 -6.92 6.70 7.11
C ASP A 38 -6.01 5.70 6.37
N VAL A 39 -6.25 4.39 6.57
CA VAL A 39 -5.54 3.31 5.87
C VAL A 39 -5.74 3.36 4.36
N MET A 40 -6.94 3.72 3.88
CA MET A 40 -7.18 3.92 2.44
C MET A 40 -6.34 5.09 1.89
N GLY A 41 -6.17 6.18 2.64
CA GLY A 41 -5.35 7.32 2.28
C GLY A 41 -3.86 6.99 2.13
N GLU A 42 -3.32 6.18 3.04
CA GLU A 42 -1.91 5.76 3.04
C GLU A 42 -1.50 4.99 1.77
N HIS A 43 -2.44 4.29 1.12
CA HIS A 43 -2.18 3.49 -0.07
C HIS A 43 -1.52 4.29 -1.20
N ARG A 44 -1.93 5.55 -1.38
CA ARG A 44 -1.46 6.39 -2.49
C ARG A 44 0.04 6.66 -2.39
N SER A 45 0.56 6.86 -1.18
CA SER A 45 1.99 7.11 -0.94
C SER A 45 2.84 5.88 -1.29
N ILE A 46 2.42 4.70 -0.80
CA ILE A 46 3.11 3.43 -1.07
C ILE A 46 3.15 3.16 -2.57
N THR A 47 2.00 3.26 -3.24
CA THR A 47 1.90 3.03 -4.70
C THR A 47 2.81 3.97 -5.49
N LYS A 48 2.84 5.27 -5.13
CA LYS A 48 3.68 6.26 -5.80
C LYS A 48 5.17 5.93 -5.66
N GLN A 49 5.63 5.61 -4.44
CA GLN A 49 7.04 5.25 -4.19
C GLN A 49 7.45 3.97 -4.95
N CYS A 50 6.58 2.95 -4.95
CA CYS A 50 6.81 1.73 -5.73
C CYS A 50 6.93 2.02 -7.24
N ASP A 51 6.06 2.87 -7.79
CA ASP A 51 6.08 3.22 -9.22
C ASP A 51 7.32 4.01 -9.61
N ILE A 52 7.83 4.89 -8.73
CA ILE A 52 9.10 5.60 -8.95
C ILE A 52 10.25 4.59 -9.10
N ILE A 53 10.39 3.65 -8.16
CA ILE A 53 11.47 2.65 -8.21
C ILE A 53 11.36 1.79 -9.48
N LEU A 54 10.16 1.31 -9.79
CA LEU A 54 9.93 0.48 -10.99
C LEU A 54 10.27 1.23 -12.28
N ASN A 55 9.80 2.47 -12.42
CA ASN A 55 10.08 3.30 -13.59
C ASN A 55 11.57 3.61 -13.71
N GLU A 56 12.25 3.87 -12.60
CA GLU A 56 13.69 4.10 -12.62
C GLU A 56 14.43 2.84 -13.08
N LEU A 57 14.11 1.66 -12.53
CA LEU A 57 14.74 0.39 -12.90
C LEU A 57 14.63 0.06 -14.40
N VAL A 58 13.54 0.44 -15.07
CA VAL A 58 13.36 0.18 -16.51
C VAL A 58 13.92 1.28 -17.41
N SER A 59 14.11 2.51 -16.90
CA SER A 59 14.44 3.67 -17.73
C SER A 59 15.94 3.91 -17.91
N LYS A 60 16.80 3.35 -17.07
CA LYS A 60 18.25 3.61 -17.11
C LYS A 60 19.06 2.32 -17.03
N PRO A 61 20.10 2.13 -17.86
CA PRO A 61 21.08 1.07 -17.63
C PRO A 61 21.78 1.35 -16.29
N TYR A 62 21.50 0.51 -15.29
CA TYR A 62 22.12 0.61 -13.97
C TYR A 62 23.49 -0.05 -13.97
N THR A 63 24.52 0.73 -13.69
CA THR A 63 25.88 0.23 -13.44
C THR A 63 26.08 -0.18 -11.97
N GLU A 64 25.22 0.32 -11.06
CA GLU A 64 25.33 0.09 -9.61
C GLU A 64 24.61 -1.17 -9.10
N ILE A 65 23.65 -1.70 -9.87
CA ILE A 65 22.85 -2.87 -9.47
C ILE A 65 22.98 -3.92 -10.58
N GLY A 66 23.39 -5.13 -10.21
CA GLY A 66 23.45 -6.25 -11.15
C GLY A 66 22.05 -6.64 -11.65
N SER A 67 21.95 -7.13 -12.88
CA SER A 67 20.66 -7.43 -13.53
C SER A 67 19.76 -8.36 -12.71
N ASN A 68 20.34 -9.37 -12.04
CA ASN A 68 19.59 -10.29 -11.17
C ASN A 68 18.98 -9.56 -9.97
N ASP A 69 19.74 -8.68 -9.31
CA ASP A 69 19.25 -7.89 -8.18
C ASP A 69 18.22 -6.85 -8.62
N ALA A 70 18.37 -6.26 -9.81
CA ALA A 70 17.38 -5.34 -10.38
C ALA A 70 16.04 -6.04 -10.65
N VAL A 71 16.06 -7.26 -11.20
CA VAL A 71 14.85 -8.07 -11.41
C VAL A 71 14.21 -8.46 -10.09
N ALA A 72 15.01 -8.96 -9.14
CA ALA A 72 14.52 -9.34 -7.82
C ALA A 72 13.92 -8.13 -7.07
N LEU A 73 14.55 -6.96 -7.16
CA LEU A 73 14.04 -5.71 -6.58
C LEU A 73 12.72 -5.29 -7.23
N GLY A 74 12.64 -5.31 -8.57
CA GLY A 74 11.40 -4.99 -9.29
C GLY A 74 10.23 -5.89 -8.88
N LEU A 75 10.48 -7.20 -8.74
CA LEU A 75 9.49 -8.14 -8.22
C LEU A 75 9.10 -7.81 -6.77
N PHE A 76 10.08 -7.56 -5.92
CA PHE A 76 9.86 -7.24 -4.51
C PHE A 76 8.96 -6.01 -4.32
N VAL A 77 9.31 -4.90 -4.99
CA VAL A 77 8.52 -3.65 -4.96
C VAL A 77 7.12 -3.86 -5.50
N ARG A 78 6.96 -4.66 -6.56
CA ARG A 78 5.64 -5.01 -7.11
C ARG A 78 4.80 -5.80 -6.11
N TYR A 79 5.39 -6.72 -5.36
CA TYR A 79 4.69 -7.48 -4.32
C TYR A 79 4.27 -6.57 -3.15
N LEU A 80 5.13 -5.64 -2.70
CA LEU A 80 4.75 -4.65 -1.68
C LEU A 80 3.54 -3.81 -2.12
N LYS A 81 3.56 -3.30 -3.35
CA LYS A 81 2.42 -2.56 -3.93
C LYS A 81 1.14 -3.40 -3.95
N ARG A 82 1.24 -4.68 -4.32
CA ARG A 82 0.08 -5.59 -4.36
C ARG A 82 -0.48 -5.88 -2.98
N VAL A 83 0.38 -6.15 -1.99
CA VAL A 83 -0.06 -6.33 -0.60
C VAL A 83 -0.78 -5.08 -0.10
N SER A 84 -0.22 -3.89 -0.32
CA SER A 84 -0.88 -2.63 0.06
C SER A 84 -2.24 -2.42 -0.61
N ALA A 85 -2.38 -2.80 -1.89
CA ALA A 85 -3.65 -2.72 -2.60
C ALA A 85 -4.69 -3.70 -2.04
N HIS A 86 -4.30 -4.95 -1.75
CA HIS A 86 -5.19 -5.95 -1.16
C HIS A 86 -5.68 -5.51 0.24
N LEU A 87 -4.79 -4.98 1.07
CA LEU A 87 -5.13 -4.40 2.37
C LEU A 87 -6.16 -3.26 2.25
N THR A 88 -6.02 -2.43 1.21
CA THR A 88 -6.97 -1.35 0.93
C THR A 88 -8.35 -1.88 0.53
N ASN A 89 -8.38 -2.93 -0.31
CA ASN A 89 -9.64 -3.56 -0.71
C ASN A 89 -10.35 -4.19 0.49
N ILE A 90 -9.62 -4.85 1.40
CA ILE A 90 -10.18 -5.41 2.63
C ILE A 90 -10.81 -4.31 3.48
N VAL A 91 -10.07 -3.23 3.76
CA VAL A 91 -10.58 -2.16 4.63
C VAL A 91 -11.73 -1.37 3.98
N SER A 92 -11.81 -1.34 2.65
CA SER A 92 -12.89 -0.64 1.94
C SER A 92 -14.27 -1.26 2.19
N SER A 93 -14.35 -2.55 2.53
CA SER A 93 -15.63 -3.19 2.90
C SER A 93 -16.16 -2.74 4.25
N ILE A 94 -15.34 -2.09 5.09
CA ILE A 94 -15.78 -1.48 6.37
C ILE A 94 -16.41 -0.12 6.08
N VAL A 95 -15.79 0.68 5.21
CA VAL A 95 -16.27 2.03 4.87
C VAL A 95 -17.51 1.98 3.98
N ASN A 96 -17.58 1.01 3.08
CA ASN A 96 -18.72 0.80 2.19
C ASN A 96 -19.11 -0.69 2.21
N PRO A 97 -19.86 -1.12 3.23
CA PRO A 97 -20.26 -2.51 3.36
C PRO A 97 -21.17 -2.94 2.20
N PHE A 98 -21.13 -4.23 1.88
CA PHE A 98 -21.66 -4.80 0.64
C PHE A 98 -23.17 -4.54 0.46
N ASP A 99 -23.91 -4.44 1.56
CA ASP A 99 -25.32 -4.10 1.63
C ASP A 99 -25.63 -2.65 1.21
N LYS A 100 -24.63 -1.75 1.24
CA LYS A 100 -24.75 -0.34 0.81
C LYS A 100 -24.19 -0.07 -0.59
N ILE A 101 -23.67 -1.07 -1.31
CA ILE A 101 -23.18 -0.91 -2.69
C ILE A 101 -24.36 -0.56 -3.61
N GLY A 102 -24.44 0.70 -4.04
CA GLY A 102 -25.51 1.24 -4.90
C GLY A 102 -26.43 2.25 -4.20
N PHE A 103 -26.30 2.44 -2.88
CA PHE A 103 -26.99 3.49 -2.14
C PHE A 103 -26.02 4.64 -1.84
N LYS A 104 -26.51 5.88 -1.93
CA LYS A 104 -25.72 7.03 -1.46
C LYS A 104 -25.56 6.88 0.07
N PRO A 105 -24.36 7.06 0.63
CA PRO A 105 -24.18 7.02 2.06
C PRO A 105 -25.03 8.12 2.70
N ASP A 106 -25.85 7.77 3.68
CA ASP A 106 -26.59 8.74 4.47
C ASP A 106 -25.58 9.59 5.27
N GLU A 107 -25.63 10.92 5.09
CA GLU A 107 -24.70 11.85 5.73
C GLU A 107 -24.90 11.94 7.27
N GLU A 108 -25.91 11.27 7.82
CA GLU A 108 -26.40 11.46 9.19
C GLU A 108 -25.62 10.71 10.29
N GLU A 109 -24.80 9.70 9.98
CA GLU A 109 -24.03 8.97 11.02
C GLU A 109 -22.71 9.65 11.41
N SER A 110 -22.38 10.81 10.82
CA SER A 110 -21.14 11.54 11.13
C SER A 110 -21.19 12.42 12.38
N GLN A 111 -22.30 12.41 13.14
CA GLN A 111 -22.48 13.22 14.35
C GLN A 111 -23.13 12.50 15.56
N LYS A 112 -23.09 11.17 15.64
CA LYS A 112 -23.49 10.46 16.88
C LYS A 112 -22.38 9.60 17.44
#